data_AF-A0A367LXB8-F1
#
_entry.id   AF-A0A367LXB8-F1
#
_cell.length_a   1.000
_cell.length_b   1.000
_cell.length_c   1.000
_cell.angle_alpha   90.00
_cell.angle_beta   90.00
_cell.angle_gamma   90.00
#
_symmetry.space_group_name_H-M   'P 1'
#
loop_
_entity.id
_entity.type
_entity.pdbx_description
1 polymer ?
#
loop_
_entity_poly.entity_id
_entity_poly.type
_entity_poly.pdbx_seq_one_letter_code
_entity_poly.pdbx_strand_id
1 'polypeptide(L)'
;VQRLGEAGARRFLVVSSTDLSVVPAVVAGNRVERAQRYLQAVNASLPIQLAALRKTRGLELSWFDHLTFSRHLRRNPARYGLVELDAPCQPTQPSVRPACANPDQYYFWDEWHPTRR
;
A
#
# COMPACT_ATOMS: atom_id res chain seq x y z
N VAL A 1 11.61 -8.05 11.73
CA VAL A 1 11.75 -7.29 13.00
C VAL A 1 12.59 -8.04 14.03
N GLN A 2 12.25 -9.28 14.42
CA GLN A 2 12.99 -10.02 15.47
C GLN A 2 14.50 -10.13 15.18
N ARG A 3 14.93 -10.65 14.02
CA ARG A 3 16.35 -10.75 13.65
C ARG A 3 17.10 -9.40 13.68
N LEU A 4 16.47 -8.33 13.18
CA LEU A 4 17.05 -6.99 13.22
C LEU A 4 17.21 -6.50 14.66
N GLY A 5 16.22 -6.77 15.53
CA GLY A 5 16.30 -6.46 16.95
C GLY A 5 17.37 -7.27 17.69
N GLU A 6 17.61 -8.52 17.28
CA GLU A 6 18.73 -9.35 17.80
C GLU A 6 20.09 -8.81 17.36
N ALA A 7 20.18 -8.28 16.14
CA ALA A 7 21.36 -7.60 15.64
C ALA A 7 21.57 -6.18 16.22
N GLY A 8 20.69 -5.72 17.12
CA GLY A 8 20.84 -4.45 17.84
C GLY A 8 19.96 -3.30 17.36
N ALA A 9 19.12 -3.49 16.33
CA ALA A 9 18.18 -2.45 15.90
C ALA A 9 17.12 -2.17 16.98
N ARG A 10 16.84 -0.89 17.24
CA ARG A 10 15.89 -0.46 18.29
C ARG A 10 14.66 0.28 17.78
N ARG A 11 14.69 0.76 16.54
CA ARG A 11 13.66 1.63 15.98
C ARG A 11 13.14 1.04 14.68
N PHE A 12 11.82 0.92 14.57
CA PHE A 12 11.13 0.33 13.44
C PHE A 12 9.90 1.15 13.06
N LEU A 13 9.67 1.29 11.77
CA LEU A 13 8.37 1.62 11.20
C LEU A 13 7.98 0.45 10.31
N VAL A 14 6.81 -0.14 10.57
CA VAL A 14 6.27 -1.23 9.75
C VAL A 14 4.98 -0.75 9.10
N VAL A 15 4.90 -0.89 7.79
CA VAL A 15 3.75 -0.51 6.98
C VAL A 15 2.82 -1.71 6.81
N SER A 16 1.51 -1.45 6.83
CA SER A 16 0.50 -2.47 6.56
C SER A 16 0.54 -3.00 5.14
N SER A 17 -0.22 -4.07 4.88
CA SER A 17 -0.63 -4.36 3.50
C SER A 17 -1.30 -3.11 2.94
N THR A 18 -0.93 -2.74 1.72
CA THR A 18 -1.65 -1.71 0.95
C THR A 18 -3.03 -2.22 0.56
N ASP A 19 -3.87 -1.36 0.00
CA ASP A 19 -5.14 -1.79 -0.58
C ASP A 19 -4.89 -2.50 -1.92
N LEU A 20 -4.49 -3.76 -1.84
CA LEU A 20 -4.26 -4.61 -3.00
C LEU A 20 -5.51 -4.78 -3.86
N SER A 21 -6.70 -4.54 -3.31
CA SER A 21 -7.96 -4.74 -4.02
C SER A 21 -8.24 -3.71 -5.10
N VAL A 22 -7.54 -2.57 -5.06
CA VAL A 22 -7.65 -1.50 -6.07
C VAL A 22 -6.46 -1.45 -7.04
N VAL A 23 -5.49 -2.34 -6.89
CA VAL A 23 -4.33 -2.41 -7.80
C VAL A 23 -4.81 -2.78 -9.21
N PRO A 24 -4.45 -2.02 -10.27
CA PRO A 24 -5.03 -2.21 -11.60
C PRO A 24 -4.85 -3.64 -12.12
N ALA A 25 -3.69 -4.28 -11.90
CA ALA A 25 -3.44 -5.66 -12.30
C ALA A 25 -4.32 -6.67 -11.54
N VAL A 26 -4.66 -6.40 -10.28
CA VAL A 26 -5.56 -7.26 -9.48
C VAL A 26 -7.00 -7.15 -10.00
N VAL A 27 -7.43 -5.93 -10.33
CA VAL A 27 -8.73 -5.65 -10.93
C VAL A 27 -8.84 -6.32 -12.30
N ALA A 28 -7.88 -6.09 -13.20
CA ALA A 28 -7.82 -6.71 -14.52
C ALA A 28 -7.77 -8.25 -14.44
N GLY A 29 -7.12 -8.78 -13.41
CA GLY A 29 -7.05 -10.20 -13.14
C GLY A 29 -8.31 -10.81 -12.49
N ASN A 30 -9.38 -10.04 -12.24
CA ASN A 30 -10.58 -10.45 -11.52
C ASN A 30 -10.28 -11.10 -10.16
N ARG A 31 -9.38 -10.49 -9.37
CA ARG A 31 -8.88 -11.02 -8.09
C ARG A 31 -9.17 -10.13 -6.89
N VAL A 32 -10.05 -9.13 -7.03
CA VAL A 32 -10.38 -8.13 -5.99
C VAL A 32 -10.73 -8.79 -4.65
N GLU A 33 -11.65 -9.76 -4.64
CA GLU A 33 -12.09 -10.45 -3.41
C GLU A 33 -10.94 -11.24 -2.74
N ARG A 34 -10.09 -11.90 -3.54
CA ARG A 34 -8.91 -12.60 -3.02
C ARG A 34 -7.93 -11.64 -2.37
N ALA A 35 -7.71 -10.49 -2.99
CA ALA A 35 -6.86 -9.44 -2.45
C ALA A 35 -7.43 -8.86 -1.14
N GLN A 36 -8.74 -8.61 -1.08
CA GLN A 36 -9.42 -8.16 0.14
C GLN A 36 -9.25 -9.16 1.28
N ARG A 37 -9.48 -10.46 1.03
CA ARG A 37 -9.33 -11.48 2.06
C ARG A 37 -7.90 -11.53 2.61
N TYR A 38 -6.90 -11.47 1.72
CA TYR A 38 -5.49 -11.47 2.12
C TYR A 38 -5.13 -10.25 2.95
N LEU A 39 -5.39 -9.03 2.44
CA LEU A 39 -4.98 -7.81 3.13
C LEU A 39 -5.67 -7.63 4.48
N GLN A 40 -6.94 -8.08 4.61
CA GLN A 40 -7.66 -8.04 5.89
C GLN A 40 -7.05 -8.99 6.92
N ALA A 41 -6.71 -10.22 6.52
CA ALA A 41 -6.07 -11.18 7.41
C ALA A 41 -4.70 -10.68 7.91
N VAL A 42 -3.88 -10.12 7.01
CA VAL A 42 -2.57 -9.56 7.36
C VAL A 42 -2.73 -8.35 8.30
N ASN A 43 -3.56 -7.37 7.93
CA ASN A 43 -3.71 -6.13 8.69
C ASN A 43 -4.39 -6.33 10.05
N ALA A 44 -5.17 -7.39 10.24
CA ALA A 44 -5.72 -7.76 11.54
C ALA A 44 -4.68 -8.45 12.45
N SER A 45 -3.83 -9.32 11.89
CA SER A 45 -2.91 -10.15 12.70
C SER A 45 -1.57 -9.47 12.99
N LEU A 46 -0.96 -8.84 11.98
CA LEU A 46 0.40 -8.30 12.06
C LEU A 46 0.61 -7.26 13.18
N PRO A 47 -0.24 -6.22 13.36
CA PRO A 47 -0.02 -5.23 14.42
C PRO A 47 -0.09 -5.85 15.83
N ILE A 48 -0.88 -6.90 16.05
CA ILE A 48 -0.94 -7.62 17.34
C ILE A 48 0.41 -8.29 17.62
N GLN A 49 0.97 -9.00 16.64
CA GLN A 49 2.28 -9.66 16.78
C GLN A 49 3.42 -8.64 16.98
N LEU A 50 3.39 -7.53 16.25
CA LEU A 50 4.39 -6.47 16.38
C LEU A 50 4.31 -5.76 17.74
N ALA A 51 3.10 -5.56 18.29
CA ALA A 51 2.93 -4.98 19.62
C ALA A 51 3.50 -5.88 20.72
N ALA A 52 3.30 -7.19 20.62
CA ALA A 52 3.91 -8.16 21.53
C ALA A 52 5.45 -8.11 21.44
N LEU A 53 6.00 -8.17 20.22
CA LEU A 53 7.44 -8.11 20.01
C LEU A 53 8.08 -6.80 20.49
N ARG A 54 7.38 -5.67 20.28
CA ARG A 54 7.78 -4.35 20.77
C ARG A 54 7.94 -4.36 22.30
N LYS A 55 6.96 -4.92 23.01
CA LYS A 55 6.98 -5.04 24.48
C LYS A 55 8.10 -5.97 24.96
N THR A 56 8.23 -7.16 24.38
CA THR A 56 9.23 -8.16 24.80
C THR A 56 10.67 -7.68 24.66
N ARG A 57 10.96 -6.84 23.66
CA ARG A 57 12.34 -6.41 23.36
C ARG A 57 12.63 -4.93 23.66
N GLY A 58 11.65 -4.20 24.20
CA GLY A 58 11.78 -2.76 24.46
C GLY A 58 12.11 -1.98 23.18
N LEU A 59 11.38 -2.23 22.09
CA LEU A 59 11.59 -1.55 20.81
C LEU A 59 10.75 -0.26 20.71
N GLU A 60 11.25 0.73 19.99
CA GLU A 60 10.42 1.78 19.38
C GLU A 60 9.90 1.22 18.06
N LEU A 61 8.60 0.92 18.00
CA LEU A 61 7.99 0.35 16.80
C LEU A 61 6.66 1.05 16.53
N SER A 62 6.61 1.71 15.38
CA SER A 62 5.41 2.36 14.85
C SER A 62 4.78 1.51 13.76
N TRP A 63 3.45 1.48 13.76
CA TRP A 63 2.64 0.85 12.71
C TRP A 63 2.01 1.94 11.84
N PHE A 64 2.17 1.83 10.54
CA PHE A 64 1.50 2.70 9.58
C PHE A 64 0.44 1.91 8.81
N ASP A 65 -0.83 2.23 9.09
CA ASP A 65 -1.97 1.66 8.36
C ASP A 65 -2.14 2.34 7.00
N HIS A 66 -1.50 1.75 6.00
CA HIS A 66 -1.58 2.23 4.62
C HIS A 66 -2.96 2.02 4.01
N LEU A 67 -3.73 1.02 4.46
CA LEU A 67 -5.10 0.79 3.96
C LEU A 67 -6.02 1.94 4.38
N THR A 68 -5.97 2.36 5.64
CA THR A 68 -6.73 3.51 6.13
C THR A 68 -6.28 4.79 5.42
N PHE A 69 -4.97 4.99 5.26
CA PHE A 69 -4.42 6.11 4.49
C PHE A 69 -4.96 6.16 3.05
N SER A 70 -4.84 5.07 2.29
CA SER A 70 -5.27 5.04 0.88
C SER A 70 -6.78 5.20 0.72
N ARG A 71 -7.59 4.63 1.64
CA ARG A 71 -9.04 4.83 1.65
C ARG A 71 -9.43 6.29 1.85
N HIS A 72 -8.74 7.00 2.74
CA HIS A 72 -8.99 8.42 2.94
C HIS A 72 -8.64 9.25 1.70
N LEU A 73 -7.47 8.97 1.09
CA LEU A 73 -7.01 9.63 -0.12
C LEU A 73 -8.01 9.43 -1.28
N ARG A 74 -8.37 8.17 -1.55
CA ARG A 74 -9.27 7.77 -2.65
C ARG A 74 -10.72 8.22 -2.44
N ARG A 75 -11.17 8.39 -1.20
CA ARG A 75 -12.50 8.96 -0.89
C ARG A 75 -12.56 10.47 -1.11
N ASN A 76 -11.41 11.16 -1.04
CA ASN A 76 -11.34 12.62 -1.13
C ASN A 76 -10.30 13.09 -2.16
N PRO A 77 -10.29 12.56 -3.41
CA PRO A 77 -9.15 12.69 -4.32
C PRO A 77 -8.88 14.14 -4.73
N ALA A 78 -9.94 14.94 -4.94
CA ALA A 78 -9.83 16.35 -5.27
C ALA A 78 -9.10 17.17 -4.19
N ARG A 79 -9.21 16.79 -2.91
CA ARG A 79 -8.47 17.45 -1.81
C ARG A 79 -6.95 17.32 -1.96
N TYR A 80 -6.51 16.27 -2.64
CA TYR A 80 -5.09 15.93 -2.82
C TYR A 80 -4.57 16.25 -4.22
N GLY A 81 -5.43 16.78 -5.10
CA GLY A 81 -5.11 17.05 -6.50
C GLY A 81 -5.15 15.81 -7.40
N LEU A 82 -5.72 14.70 -6.92
CA LEU A 82 -5.91 13.48 -7.72
C LEU A 82 -7.23 13.54 -8.48
N VAL A 83 -7.20 13.01 -9.70
CA VAL A 83 -8.32 12.95 -10.64
C VAL A 83 -8.57 11.51 -11.06
N GLU A 84 -7.53 10.83 -11.55
CA GLU A 84 -7.64 9.44 -12.04
C GLU A 84 -7.12 8.46 -10.98
N LEU A 85 -7.99 7.54 -10.55
CA LEU A 85 -7.71 6.67 -9.42
C LEU A 85 -7.44 5.21 -9.82
N ASP A 86 -7.80 4.81 -11.03
CA ASP A 86 -7.83 3.40 -11.42
C ASP A 86 -7.00 3.12 -12.67
N ALA A 87 -6.95 4.05 -13.62
CA ALA A 87 -6.09 3.88 -14.80
C ALA A 87 -4.61 4.15 -14.47
N PRO A 88 -3.66 3.33 -14.97
CA PRO A 88 -2.24 3.63 -14.87
C PRO A 88 -1.86 4.80 -15.77
N CYS A 89 -1.05 5.74 -15.26
CA CYS A 89 -0.52 6.83 -16.08
C CYS A 89 0.43 6.33 -17.17
N GLN A 90 1.23 5.30 -16.90
CA GLN A 90 2.18 4.64 -17.78
C GLN A 90 1.75 3.18 -17.96
N PRO A 91 0.83 2.87 -18.90
CA PRO A 91 0.45 1.49 -19.17
C PRO A 91 1.65 0.69 -19.67
N THR A 92 1.83 -0.50 -19.11
CA THR A 92 2.87 -1.45 -19.51
C THR A 92 2.31 -2.76 -20.04
N GLN A 93 1.03 -3.06 -19.77
CA GLN A 93 0.39 -4.32 -20.13
C GLN A 93 -0.72 -4.14 -21.19
N PRO A 94 -0.82 -5.03 -22.20
CA PRO A 94 0.13 -6.10 -22.55
C PRO A 94 1.41 -5.57 -23.24
N SER A 95 1.48 -4.26 -23.46
CA SER A 95 2.59 -3.60 -24.12
C SER A 95 2.68 -2.16 -23.63
N VAL A 96 3.89 -1.63 -23.57
CA VAL A 96 4.15 -0.24 -23.16
C VAL A 96 3.42 0.75 -24.08
N ARG A 97 2.81 1.77 -23.48
CA ARG A 97 2.15 2.90 -24.14
C ARG A 97 2.76 4.23 -23.67
N PRO A 98 2.56 5.35 -24.37
CA PRO A 98 3.00 6.65 -23.87
C PRO A 98 2.39 6.96 -22.49
N ALA A 99 3.19 7.57 -21.61
CA ALA A 99 2.70 8.04 -20.31
C ALA A 99 1.68 9.17 -20.47
N CYS A 100 0.82 9.34 -19.47
CA CYS A 100 -0.11 10.45 -19.34
C CYS A 100 0.65 11.79 -19.18
N ALA A 101 0.02 12.90 -19.59
CA ALA A 101 0.64 14.23 -19.53
C ALA A 101 0.70 14.83 -18.11
N ASN A 102 -0.13 14.32 -17.19
CA ASN A 102 -0.41 14.86 -15.86
C ASN A 102 -0.25 13.79 -14.77
N PRO A 103 0.95 13.19 -14.59
CA PRO A 103 1.16 12.07 -13.67
C PRO A 103 0.84 12.39 -12.21
N ASP A 104 0.96 13.64 -11.78
CA ASP A 104 0.66 14.05 -10.41
C ASP A 104 -0.85 14.12 -10.12
N GLN A 105 -1.71 13.92 -11.13
CA GLN A 105 -3.17 13.79 -10.98
C GLN A 105 -3.63 12.32 -11.00
N TYR A 106 -2.70 11.37 -11.14
CA TYR A 106 -2.98 9.94 -11.18
C TYR A 106 -2.58 9.26 -9.88
N TYR A 107 -3.38 8.29 -9.42
CA TYR A 107 -3.03 7.46 -8.28
C TYR A 107 -1.98 6.40 -8.64
N PHE A 108 -2.12 5.77 -9.82
CA PHE A 108 -1.25 4.68 -10.28
C PHE A 108 -0.27 5.13 -11.37
N TRP A 109 1.00 4.75 -11.20
CA TRP A 109 2.01 4.91 -12.24
C TRP A 109 1.85 3.83 -13.30
N ASP A 110 1.94 2.57 -12.91
CA ASP A 110 1.72 1.40 -13.77
C ASP A 110 0.64 0.50 -13.16
N GLU A 111 0.47 -0.72 -13.67
CA GLU A 111 -0.59 -1.61 -13.21
C GLU A 111 -0.39 -2.16 -11.77
N TRP A 112 0.71 -1.83 -11.08
CA TRP A 112 1.02 -2.26 -9.71
C TRP A 112 1.38 -1.12 -8.75
N HIS A 113 2.07 -0.09 -9.24
CA HIS A 113 2.75 0.89 -8.41
C HIS A 113 2.01 2.23 -8.36
N PRO A 114 2.01 2.93 -7.21
CA PRO A 114 1.49 4.28 -7.13
C PRO A 114 2.37 5.27 -7.91
N THR A 115 1.84 6.45 -8.21
CA THR A 115 2.67 7.57 -8.68
C THR A 115 3.55 8.12 -7.56
N ARG A 116 4.40 9.09 -7.90
CA ARG A 116 5.23 9.79 -6.93
C ARG A 116 4.45 10.72 -5.98
N ARG A 117 3.17 10.98 -6.25
CA ARG A 117 2.34 11.99 -5.57
C ARG A 117 1.80 11.49 -4.24
#